data_AF-A0A0H3DCW6-F1
#
_entry.id   AF-A0A0H3DCW6-F1
#
_cell.length_a   1.000
_cell.length_b   1.000
_cell.length_c   1.000
_cell.angle_alpha   90.00
_cell.angle_beta   90.00
_cell.angle_gamma   90.00
#
_symmetry.space_group_name_H-M   'P 1'
#
loop_
_entity.id
_entity.type
_entity.pdbx_description
1 polymer ?
#
loop_
_entity_poly.entity_id
_entity_poly.type
_entity_poly.pdbx_seq_one_letter_code
_entity_poly.pdbx_strand_id
1 'polypeptide(L)'
;MRGTVKHIATNIDSRGWGTYGLAPGCVLLNGAYELIDDTDPVELPGWLVQANVERASAAISGRPEKPVAAPDAYTARAVRAECDRVASEPPGRRNKVLSTAAYALGQLVGAEVLDREHARAELETAVAAWNTPASWAKDTGVIATSLAAGEDNPRRINRRGPGRAA
;
A
#
# COMPACT_ATOMS: atom_id res chain seq x y z
N MET A 1 -10.29 -11.32 3.98
CA MET A 1 -10.91 -10.05 3.51
C MET A 1 -12.42 -10.25 3.40
N ARG A 2 -13.24 -9.27 3.78
CA ARG A 2 -14.70 -9.30 3.54
C ARG A 2 -15.01 -8.95 2.09
N GLY A 3 -16.21 -9.27 1.62
CA GLY A 3 -16.67 -8.78 0.32
C GLY A 3 -16.98 -7.29 0.35
N THR A 4 -16.74 -6.59 -0.76
CA THR A 4 -17.00 -5.15 -0.91
C THR A 4 -17.68 -4.87 -2.24
N VAL A 5 -18.47 -3.79 -2.30
CA VAL A 5 -19.16 -3.34 -3.52
C VAL A 5 -18.63 -1.96 -3.89
N LYS A 6 -18.16 -1.79 -5.12
CA LYS A 6 -17.62 -0.54 -5.67
C LYS A 6 -16.56 0.17 -4.81
N HIS A 7 -15.85 -0.59 -3.99
CA HIS A 7 -14.96 -0.02 -2.97
C HIS A 7 -13.62 0.43 -3.55
N ILE A 8 -13.04 -0.37 -4.44
CA ILE A 8 -11.80 -0.01 -5.14
C ILE A 8 -12.08 0.91 -6.33
N ALA A 9 -13.15 0.64 -7.08
CA ALA A 9 -13.58 1.45 -8.22
C ALA A 9 -15.06 1.22 -8.52
N THR A 10 -15.67 2.15 -9.28
CA THR A 10 -17.11 2.18 -9.60
C THR A 10 -17.69 0.89 -10.18
N ASN A 11 -16.87 0.05 -10.83
CA ASN A 11 -17.30 -1.21 -11.47
C ASN A 11 -16.54 -2.43 -10.93
N ILE A 12 -15.94 -2.31 -9.74
CA ILE A 12 -15.15 -3.38 -9.13
C ILE A 12 -15.74 -3.74 -7.77
N ASP A 13 -16.24 -4.98 -7.67
CA ASP A 13 -16.65 -5.62 -6.43
C ASP A 13 -15.61 -6.66 -6.03
N SER A 14 -15.36 -6.82 -4.73
CA SER A 14 -14.48 -7.88 -4.22
C SER A 14 -15.33 -8.96 -3.57
N ARG A 15 -15.11 -10.22 -3.96
CA ARG A 15 -15.75 -11.39 -3.34
C ARG A 15 -14.78 -12.00 -2.34
N GLY A 16 -15.10 -11.85 -1.06
CA GLY A 16 -14.31 -12.34 0.07
C GLY A 16 -15.11 -13.30 0.94
N TRP A 17 -14.69 -13.45 2.19
CA TRP A 17 -15.37 -14.29 3.18
C TRP A 17 -16.85 -13.94 3.31
N GLY A 18 -17.71 -14.97 3.33
CA GLY A 18 -19.16 -14.83 3.47
C GLY A 18 -19.88 -14.39 2.19
N THR A 19 -19.19 -14.31 1.05
CA THR A 19 -19.80 -14.05 -0.26
C THR A 19 -19.63 -15.24 -1.19
N TYR A 20 -20.39 -15.27 -2.28
CA TYR A 20 -20.30 -16.31 -3.31
C TYR A 20 -20.15 -15.69 -4.70
N GLY A 21 -19.73 -16.47 -5.69
CA GLY A 21 -19.69 -16.09 -7.11
C GLY A 21 -20.16 -17.26 -7.97
N LEU A 22 -20.49 -17.01 -9.24
CA LEU A 22 -20.84 -18.06 -10.19
C LEU A 22 -19.56 -18.60 -10.84
N ALA A 23 -19.46 -19.92 -10.92
CA ALA A 23 -18.29 -20.61 -11.48
C ALA A 23 -18.49 -20.88 -12.98
N PRO A 24 -17.40 -21.12 -13.74
CA PRO A 24 -17.50 -21.66 -15.07
C PRO A 24 -18.38 -22.92 -15.12
N GLY A 25 -19.26 -23.02 -16.11
CA GLY A 25 -20.24 -24.10 -16.26
C GLY A 25 -21.60 -23.83 -15.61
N CYS A 26 -21.77 -22.75 -14.84
CA CYS A 26 -23.09 -22.32 -14.38
C CYS A 26 -23.94 -21.82 -15.57
N VAL A 27 -25.08 -22.47 -15.83
CA VAL A 27 -26.01 -22.12 -16.93
C VAL A 27 -27.18 -21.30 -16.40
N LEU A 28 -27.51 -20.22 -17.09
CA LEU A 28 -28.66 -19.34 -16.87
C LEU A 28 -29.56 -19.32 -18.11
N LEU A 29 -30.73 -18.71 -17.98
CA LEU A 29 -31.73 -18.62 -19.05
C LEU A 29 -31.21 -17.91 -20.32
N ASN A 30 -30.22 -17.03 -20.16
CA ASN A 30 -29.67 -16.18 -21.22
C ASN A 30 -28.20 -16.47 -21.55
N GLY A 31 -27.63 -17.57 -21.07
CA GLY A 31 -26.24 -17.94 -21.34
C GLY A 31 -25.58 -18.67 -20.17
N ALA A 32 -24.29 -18.98 -20.31
CA ALA A 32 -23.51 -19.62 -19.27
C ALA A 32 -22.33 -18.72 -18.82
N TYR A 33 -21.89 -18.92 -17.58
CA TYR A 33 -20.58 -18.43 -17.17
C TYR A 33 -19.52 -19.38 -17.75
N GLU A 34 -18.63 -18.84 -18.55
CA GLU A 34 -17.57 -19.58 -19.23
C GLU A 34 -16.20 -19.06 -18.79
N LEU A 35 -15.22 -19.96 -18.82
CA LEU A 35 -13.84 -19.60 -18.56
C LEU A 35 -13.21 -19.06 -19.84
N ILE A 36 -12.84 -17.79 -19.83
CA ILE A 36 -12.20 -17.13 -20.98
C ILE A 36 -10.69 -17.47 -21.03
N ASP A 37 -10.09 -17.71 -19.87
CA ASP A 37 -8.68 -18.04 -19.69
C ASP A 37 -8.53 -19.00 -18.49
N ASP A 38 -7.96 -20.17 -18.72
CA ASP A 38 -7.72 -21.24 -17.71
C ASP A 38 -6.28 -21.22 -17.18
N THR A 39 -5.60 -20.09 -17.30
CA THR A 39 -4.28 -19.90 -16.71
C THR A 39 -4.37 -19.81 -15.19
N ASP A 40 -3.46 -20.50 -14.49
CA ASP A 40 -3.33 -20.39 -13.03
C ASP A 40 -3.23 -18.91 -12.62
N PRO A 41 -4.10 -18.44 -11.71
CA PRO A 41 -4.10 -17.03 -11.33
C PRO A 41 -2.82 -16.66 -10.59
N VAL A 42 -2.30 -15.47 -10.89
CA VAL A 42 -1.16 -14.89 -10.15
C VAL A 42 -1.56 -14.47 -8.74
N GLU A 43 -0.58 -14.34 -7.83
CA GLU A 43 -0.82 -13.78 -6.49
C GLU A 43 -1.48 -12.40 -6.61
N LEU A 44 -2.58 -12.20 -5.87
CA LEU A 44 -3.31 -10.93 -5.87
C LEU A 44 -2.34 -9.79 -5.49
N PRO A 45 -2.21 -8.74 -6.32
CA PRO A 45 -1.26 -7.66 -6.05
C PRO A 45 -1.45 -7.05 -4.67
N GLY A 46 -0.35 -6.76 -3.97
CA GLY A 46 -0.38 -6.31 -2.57
C GLY A 46 -1.19 -5.03 -2.37
N TRP A 47 -1.11 -4.10 -3.33
CA TRP A 47 -1.90 -2.86 -3.29
C TRP A 47 -3.41 -3.10 -3.39
N LEU A 48 -3.86 -4.13 -4.14
CA LEU A 48 -5.26 -4.52 -4.23
C LEU A 48 -5.76 -5.15 -2.93
N VAL A 49 -4.88 -5.83 -2.20
CA VAL A 49 -5.20 -6.31 -0.85
C VAL A 49 -5.35 -5.12 0.10
N GLN A 50 -4.37 -4.21 0.12
CA GLN A 50 -4.37 -3.04 1.02
C GLN A 50 -5.55 -2.11 0.78
N ALA A 51 -5.92 -1.88 -0.48
CA ALA A 51 -7.04 -1.02 -0.85
C ALA A 51 -8.40 -1.51 -0.31
N ASN A 52 -8.47 -2.75 0.18
CA ASN A 52 -9.69 -3.53 0.23
C ASN A 52 -9.94 -4.12 1.64
N VAL A 53 -9.01 -3.89 2.57
CA VAL A 53 -9.15 -4.19 4.01
C VAL A 53 -9.92 -3.04 4.70
N GLU A 54 -10.90 -3.36 5.57
CA GLU A 54 -11.50 -2.35 6.48
C GLU A 54 -10.43 -1.77 7.38
N ARG A 55 -10.34 -0.44 7.41
CA ARG A 55 -9.36 0.26 8.25
C ARG A 55 -10.07 0.69 9.52
N ALA A 56 -9.60 0.22 10.67
CA ALA A 56 -9.88 0.90 11.92
C ALA A 56 -9.19 2.26 11.85
N SER A 57 -9.95 3.35 12.00
CA SER A 57 -9.37 4.68 12.17
C SER A 57 -8.44 4.64 13.39
N ALA A 58 -7.15 4.88 13.18
CA ALA A 58 -6.24 5.14 14.28
C ALA A 58 -6.56 6.54 14.82
N ALA A 59 -7.06 6.61 16.06
CA ALA A 59 -7.34 7.88 16.72
C ALA A 59 -6.07 8.75 16.78
N ILE A 60 -6.17 9.97 16.24
CA ILE A 60 -5.10 10.97 16.23
C ILE A 60 -4.81 11.36 17.69
N SER A 61 -3.62 11.03 18.21
CA SER A 61 -3.19 11.50 19.53
C SER A 61 -2.21 12.67 19.40
N GLY A 62 -2.69 13.88 19.70
CA GLY A 62 -1.86 14.98 20.20
C GLY A 62 -1.23 15.91 19.15
N ARG A 63 -1.16 17.19 19.53
CA ARG A 63 -0.87 18.40 18.75
C ARG A 63 0.35 18.31 17.81
N PRO A 64 0.25 18.85 16.57
CA PRO A 64 1.35 18.88 15.62
C PRO A 64 2.42 19.89 16.05
N GLU A 65 3.68 19.45 16.12
CA GLU A 65 4.85 20.33 16.18
C GLU A 65 5.55 20.31 14.82
N LYS A 66 5.15 21.29 13.98
CA LYS A 66 5.74 21.76 12.71
C LYS A 66 6.19 20.71 11.67
N PRO A 67 5.91 20.95 10.37
CA PRO A 67 6.57 20.19 9.30
C PRO A 67 8.07 20.43 9.39
N VAL A 68 8.84 19.41 9.78
CA VAL A 68 10.30 19.53 9.83
C VAL A 68 10.79 19.28 8.41
N ALA A 69 11.45 20.28 7.83
CA ALA A 69 12.09 20.22 6.50
C ALA A 69 13.19 19.13 6.39
N ALA A 70 13.52 18.47 7.50
CA ALA A 70 14.41 17.32 7.56
C ALA A 70 13.75 16.24 8.45
N PRO A 71 13.61 14.99 7.96
CA PRO A 71 13.08 13.91 8.79
C PRO A 71 13.98 13.74 10.02
N ASP A 72 13.36 13.52 11.19
CA ASP A 72 14.13 13.16 12.38
C ASP A 72 14.94 11.87 12.12
N ALA A 73 15.96 11.60 12.94
CA ALA A 73 16.85 10.46 12.73
C ALA A 73 16.09 9.11 12.64
N TYR A 74 14.92 9.02 13.30
CA TYR A 74 14.05 7.85 13.22
C TYR A 74 13.37 7.76 11.84
N THR A 75 12.71 8.81 11.37
CA THR A 75 12.05 8.84 10.06
C THR A 75 13.07 8.61 8.95
N ALA A 76 14.23 9.25 8.99
CA ALA A 76 15.28 9.06 7.99
C ALA A 76 15.78 7.61 7.94
N ARG A 77 15.89 6.95 9.10
CA ARG A 77 16.23 5.52 9.18
C ARG A 77 15.10 4.64 8.64
N ALA A 78 13.85 4.97 8.92
CA ALA A 78 12.70 4.23 8.41
C ALA A 78 12.60 4.30 6.88
N VAL A 79 12.77 5.50 6.31
CA VAL A 79 12.80 5.70 4.85
C VAL A 79 13.90 4.86 4.20
N ARG A 80 15.14 4.96 4.70
CA ARG A 80 16.27 4.17 4.19
C ARG A 80 16.00 2.67 4.27
N ALA A 81 15.55 2.16 5.42
CA ALA A 81 15.30 0.74 5.61
C ALA A 81 14.21 0.20 4.65
N GLU A 82 13.15 0.96 4.40
CA GLU A 82 12.11 0.56 3.45
C GLU A 82 12.63 0.60 2.00
N CYS A 83 13.42 1.61 1.64
CA CYS A 83 14.00 1.74 0.30
C CYS A 83 15.02 0.63 0.02
N ASP A 84 15.89 0.30 0.99
CA ASP A 84 16.85 -0.79 0.88
C ASP A 84 16.14 -2.14 0.69
N ARG A 85 15.04 -2.36 1.42
CA ARG A 85 14.20 -3.55 1.29
C ARG A 85 13.57 -3.65 -0.10
N VAL A 86 13.09 -2.53 -0.66
CA VAL A 86 12.55 -2.49 -2.02
C VAL A 86 13.62 -2.77 -3.07
N ALA A 87 14.79 -2.12 -2.96
CA ALA A 87 15.85 -2.23 -3.94
C ALA A 87 16.46 -3.65 -4.02
N SER A 88 16.51 -4.36 -2.89
CA SER A 88 17.14 -5.69 -2.77
C SER A 88 16.21 -6.89 -3.06
N GLU A 89 14.91 -6.67 -3.28
CA GLU A 89 13.95 -7.79 -3.36
C GLU A 89 14.03 -8.53 -4.72
N PRO A 90 14.06 -9.88 -4.70
CA PRO A 90 14.03 -10.70 -5.91
C PRO A 90 12.71 -10.57 -6.70
N PRO A 91 12.74 -10.91 -8.01
CA PRO A 91 11.54 -11.05 -8.83
C PRO A 91 10.48 -11.94 -8.18
N GLY A 92 9.20 -11.66 -8.46
CA GLY A 92 8.06 -12.36 -7.85
C GLY A 92 7.52 -11.71 -6.58
N ARG A 93 8.37 -11.08 -5.75
CA ARG A 93 7.94 -10.44 -4.48
C ARG A 93 7.93 -8.92 -4.51
N ARG A 94 8.51 -8.32 -5.56
CA ARG A 94 8.67 -6.86 -5.72
C ARG A 94 7.40 -6.05 -5.56
N ASN A 95 6.28 -6.46 -6.18
CA ASN A 95 5.02 -5.72 -6.07
C ASN A 95 4.50 -5.66 -4.63
N LYS A 96 4.58 -6.79 -3.91
CA LYS A 96 4.17 -6.89 -2.51
C LYS A 96 5.07 -6.07 -1.59
N VAL A 97 6.38 -6.13 -1.80
CA VAL A 97 7.34 -5.38 -1.00
C VAL A 97 7.24 -3.88 -1.26
N LEU A 98 7.11 -3.46 -2.52
CA LEU A 98 6.89 -2.08 -2.93
C LEU A 98 5.60 -1.51 -2.33
N SER A 99 4.47 -2.20 -2.50
CA SER A 99 3.19 -1.75 -1.91
C SER A 99 3.25 -1.70 -0.39
N THR A 100 3.93 -2.66 0.26
CA THR A 100 4.12 -2.64 1.73
C THR A 100 4.99 -1.47 2.19
N ALA A 101 6.10 -1.19 1.48
CA ALA A 101 7.00 -0.08 1.79
C ALA A 101 6.31 1.28 1.57
N ALA A 102 5.65 1.44 0.42
CA ALA A 102 4.90 2.64 0.09
C ALA A 102 3.78 2.90 1.10
N TYR A 103 3.04 1.87 1.50
CA TYR A 103 2.06 1.99 2.57
C TYR A 103 2.71 2.39 3.90
N ALA A 104 3.82 1.76 4.29
CA ALA A 104 4.52 2.08 5.53
C ALA A 104 5.02 3.53 5.58
N LEU A 105 5.58 4.05 4.49
CA LEU A 105 5.99 5.45 4.38
C LEU A 105 4.78 6.39 4.32
N GLY A 106 3.69 5.98 3.66
CA GLY A 106 2.44 6.72 3.64
C GLY A 106 1.89 6.97 5.05
N GLN A 107 1.96 5.97 5.94
CA GLN A 107 1.54 6.17 7.35
C GLN A 107 2.40 7.20 8.09
N LEU A 108 3.66 7.41 7.69
CA LEU A 108 4.52 8.47 8.25
C LEU A 108 4.16 9.84 7.65
N VAL A 109 3.76 9.87 6.39
CA VAL A 109 3.23 11.07 5.72
C VAL A 109 1.93 11.53 6.39
N GLY A 110 0.98 10.60 6.59
CA GLY A 110 -0.27 10.90 7.29
C GLY A 110 -0.09 11.29 8.76
N ALA A 111 1.04 10.91 9.38
CA ALA A 111 1.43 11.35 10.71
C ALA A 111 2.21 12.69 10.72
N GLU A 112 2.34 13.36 9.57
CA GLU A 112 3.03 14.63 9.37
C GLU A 112 4.53 14.63 9.77
N VAL A 113 5.17 13.47 9.82
CA VAL A 113 6.60 13.33 10.15
C VAL A 113 7.49 13.09 8.93
N LEU A 114 6.90 12.94 7.74
CA LEU A 114 7.56 12.70 6.47
C LEU A 114 6.83 13.47 5.37
N ASP A 115 7.57 14.14 4.50
CA ASP A 115 7.00 14.79 3.32
C ASP A 115 6.57 13.75 2.26
N ARG A 116 5.39 13.93 1.67
CA ARG A 116 4.81 13.01 0.69
C ARG A 116 5.67 12.88 -0.56
N GLU A 117 6.16 14.01 -1.05
CA GLU A 117 6.93 14.07 -2.29
C GLU A 117 8.32 13.46 -2.10
N HIS A 118 8.93 13.70 -0.94
CA HIS A 118 10.17 13.03 -0.55
C HIS A 118 9.98 11.51 -0.46
N ALA A 119 8.91 11.02 0.19
CA ALA A 119 8.62 9.58 0.27
C ALA A 119 8.45 8.95 -1.12
N ARG A 120 7.73 9.64 -2.02
CA ARG A 120 7.53 9.21 -3.41
C ARG A 120 8.86 9.12 -4.16
N ALA A 121 9.69 10.17 -4.10
CA ALA A 121 10.96 10.24 -4.81
C ALA A 121 11.95 9.15 -4.34
N GLU A 122 12.02 8.89 -3.03
CA GLU A 122 12.88 7.83 -2.49
C GLU A 122 12.44 6.43 -2.93
N LEU A 123 11.12 6.17 -2.97
CA LEU A 123 10.58 4.90 -3.47
C LEU A 123 10.83 4.72 -4.98
N GLU A 124 10.65 5.78 -5.78
CA GLU A 124 10.96 5.74 -7.21
C GLU A 124 12.44 5.45 -7.46
N THR A 125 13.32 6.06 -6.66
CA THR A 125 14.76 5.79 -6.68
C THR A 125 15.07 4.34 -6.31
N ALA A 126 14.43 3.80 -5.27
CA ALA A 126 14.62 2.42 -4.84
C ALA A 126 14.17 1.39 -5.90
N VAL A 127 13.04 1.68 -6.56
CA VAL A 127 12.48 0.84 -7.63
C VAL A 127 13.34 0.86 -8.90
N ALA A 128 14.09 1.94 -9.15
CA ALA A 128 15.01 2.04 -10.28
C ALA A 128 16.11 0.95 -10.29
N ALA A 129 16.37 0.30 -9.15
CA ALA A 129 17.27 -0.84 -9.06
C ALA A 129 16.83 -2.06 -9.89
N TRP A 130 15.54 -2.15 -10.23
CA TRP A 130 15.00 -3.33 -10.90
C TRP A 130 13.83 -3.10 -11.84
N ASN A 131 13.30 -1.88 -11.93
CA ASN A 131 12.24 -1.58 -12.88
C ASN A 131 12.76 -1.63 -14.32
N THR A 132 11.81 -1.66 -15.24
CA THR A 132 12.05 -1.56 -16.68
C THR A 132 11.17 -0.45 -17.24
N PRO A 133 11.48 0.09 -18.44
CA PRO A 133 10.59 1.06 -19.08
C PRO A 133 9.14 0.58 -19.19
N ALA A 134 8.94 -0.74 -19.38
CA ALA A 134 7.62 -1.35 -19.44
C ALA A 134 6.92 -1.46 -18.08
N SER A 135 7.67 -1.60 -16.97
CA SER A 135 7.09 -1.71 -15.62
C SER A 135 6.88 -0.35 -14.93
N TRP A 136 7.52 0.72 -15.41
CA TRP A 136 7.49 2.05 -14.79
C TRP A 136 6.08 2.51 -14.42
N ALA A 137 5.13 2.50 -15.37
CA ALA A 137 3.77 2.99 -15.13
C ALA A 137 3.04 2.17 -14.04
N LYS A 138 3.27 0.85 -14.02
CA LYS A 138 2.74 -0.05 -13.01
C LYS A 138 3.36 0.27 -11.63
N ASP A 139 4.67 0.39 -11.57
CA ASP A 139 5.39 0.58 -10.31
C ASP A 139 5.08 1.95 -9.69
N THR A 140 5.02 3.02 -10.49
CA THR A 140 4.56 4.35 -10.05
C THR A 140 3.10 4.32 -9.60
N GLY A 141 2.24 3.59 -10.31
CA GLY A 141 0.85 3.38 -9.89
C GLY A 141 0.74 2.69 -8.51
N VAL A 142 1.58 1.69 -8.25
CA VAL A 142 1.65 1.01 -6.95
C VAL A 142 2.13 1.96 -5.86
N ILE A 143 3.16 2.76 -6.12
CA ILE A 143 3.66 3.78 -5.18
C ILE A 143 2.53 4.75 -4.84
N ALA A 144 1.91 5.36 -5.84
CA ALA A 144 0.89 6.38 -5.63
C ALA A 144 -0.32 5.85 -4.82
N THR A 145 -0.85 4.68 -5.21
CA THR A 145 -2.03 4.08 -4.55
C THR A 145 -1.72 3.61 -3.14
N SER A 146 -0.58 2.95 -2.92
CA SER A 146 -0.21 2.43 -1.60
C SER A 146 0.22 3.55 -0.64
N LEU A 147 0.89 4.58 -1.14
CA LEU A 147 1.27 5.77 -0.36
C LEU A 147 0.03 6.54 0.10
N ALA A 148 -0.93 6.79 -0.79
CA ALA A 148 -2.23 7.38 -0.43
C ALA A 148 -2.96 6.51 0.62
N ALA A 149 -2.99 5.20 0.42
CA ALA A 149 -3.61 4.29 1.37
C ALA A 149 -2.95 4.32 2.76
N GLY A 150 -1.62 4.51 2.82
CA GLY A 150 -0.91 4.69 4.08
C GLY A 150 -1.18 6.04 4.73
N GLU A 151 -1.24 7.12 3.94
CA GLU A 151 -1.54 8.47 4.41
C GLU A 151 -2.91 8.56 5.09
N ASP A 152 -3.92 7.90 4.52
CA ASP A 152 -5.26 7.77 5.10
C ASP A 152 -5.29 6.92 6.40
N ASN A 153 -4.16 6.30 6.79
CA ASN A 153 -4.04 5.53 8.03
C ASN A 153 -2.77 5.92 8.82
N PRO A 154 -2.72 7.11 9.42
CA PRO A 154 -1.52 7.63 10.08
C PRO A 154 -0.96 6.69 11.18
N ARG A 155 0.36 6.54 11.22
CA ARG A 155 1.04 5.75 12.25
C ARG A 155 0.98 6.47 13.60
N ARG A 156 0.65 5.75 14.67
CA ARG A 156 0.81 6.27 16.03
C ARG A 156 2.29 6.35 16.41
N ILE A 157 2.81 7.56 16.54
CA ILE A 157 4.20 7.81 16.96
C ILE A 157 4.20 8.32 18.40
N ASN A 158 4.55 7.44 19.35
CA ASN A 158 4.77 7.85 20.73
C ASN A 158 6.14 8.53 20.84
N ARG A 159 6.18 9.88 20.82
CA ARG A 159 7.38 10.60 21.28
C ARG A 159 7.54 10.35 22.77
N ARG A 160 8.60 9.62 23.15
CA ARG A 160 9.02 9.55 24.56
C ARG A 160 9.50 10.96 24.94
N GLY A 161 8.74 11.65 25.80
CA GLY A 161 9.13 12.97 26.31
C GLY A 161 10.49 12.90 27.03
N PRO A 162 11.22 14.02 27.14
CA PRO A 162 12.51 14.05 27.83
C PRO A 162 12.29 13.55 29.26
N GLY A 163 12.99 12.47 29.63
CA GLY A 163 12.98 11.96 30.99
C GLY A 163 13.40 13.08 31.92
N ARG A 164 12.56 13.36 32.93
CA ARG A 164 12.92 14.29 34.02
C ARG A 164 14.19 13.74 34.66
N ALA A 165 15.31 14.44 34.45
CA ALA A 165 16.48 14.29 35.30
C ALA A 165 16.09 14.80 36.69
N ALA A 166 16.24 13.92 37.69
CA ALA A 166 16.21 14.26 39.10
C ALA A 166 17.62 14.67 39.54
#